data_AF-A0A956UNN8-F1
#
_entry.id   AF-A0A956UNN8-F1
#
_cell.length_a   1.000
_cell.length_b   1.000
_cell.length_c   1.000
_cell.angle_alpha   90.00
_cell.angle_beta   90.00
_cell.angle_gamma   90.00
#
_symmetry.space_group_name_H-M   'P 1'
#
loop_
_entity.id
_entity.type
_entity.pdbx_description
1 polymer ?
#
loop_
_entity_poly.entity_id
_entity_poly.type
_entity_poly.pdbx_seq_one_letter_code
_entity_poly.pdbx_strand_id
1 'polypeptide(L)' 'TNMPGAVPHTSTLAYVASVLPYVTALANLGVEGAMAADRGLAAALTTYRGQMTNEVIAHAVEMKAAANPFL' A
#
# COMPACT_ATOMS: atom_id res chain seq x y z
N THR A 1 -15.52 13.11 -0.58
CA THR A 1 -15.66 13.61 0.80
C THR A 1 -14.94 12.71 1.77
N ASN A 2 -14.31 13.23 2.82
CA ASN A 2 -13.68 12.44 3.88
C ASN A 2 -14.67 12.20 5.05
N MET A 3 -15.70 11.38 4.83
CA MET A 3 -16.77 11.13 5.83
C MET A 3 -16.25 10.56 7.17
N PRO A 4 -15.28 9.61 7.21
CA PRO A 4 -14.72 9.14 8.48
C PRO A 4 -14.09 10.25 9.33
N GLY A 5 -13.60 11.33 8.69
CA GLY A 5 -13.05 12.49 9.37
C GLY A 5 -14.03 13.24 10.27
N ALA A 6 -15.34 13.00 10.14
CA ALA A 6 -16.35 13.54 11.05
C ALA A 6 -16.33 12.88 12.44
N VAL A 7 -15.76 11.67 12.56
CA VAL A 7 -15.64 10.89 13.81
C VAL A 7 -14.18 10.46 14.04
N PRO A 8 -13.24 11.42 14.17
CA PRO A 8 -11.81 11.18 14.03
C PRO A 8 -11.25 10.20 15.07
N HIS A 9 -11.76 10.21 16.30
CA HIS A 9 -11.30 9.30 17.36
C HIS A 9 -11.62 7.84 17.00
N THR A 10 -12.88 7.56 16.66
CA THR A 10 -13.33 6.21 16.29
C THR A 10 -12.69 5.73 14.99
N SER A 11 -12.63 6.60 13.96
CA SER A 11 -12.03 6.22 12.67
C SER A 11 -10.52 5.97 12.79
N THR A 12 -9.81 6.72 13.63
CA THR A 12 -8.37 6.50 13.87
C THR A 12 -8.14 5.15 14.53
N LEU A 13 -8.87 4.82 15.58
CA LEU A 13 -8.73 3.53 16.26
C LEU A 13 -9.02 2.36 15.31
N ALA A 14 -10.09 2.47 14.51
CA ALA A 14 -10.43 1.46 13.51
C ALA A 14 -9.34 1.31 12.43
N TYR A 15 -8.86 2.43 11.88
CA TYR A 15 -7.83 2.42 10.84
C TYR A 15 -6.51 1.85 11.37
N VAL A 16 -6.02 2.35 12.50
CA VAL A 16 -4.77 1.88 13.13
C VAL A 16 -4.84 0.38 13.38
N ALA A 17 -5.92 -0.13 13.97
CA ALA A 17 -6.08 -1.56 14.20
C ALA A 17 -5.96 -2.40 12.90
N SER A 18 -6.43 -1.87 11.76
CA SER A 18 -6.37 -2.55 10.47
C SER A 18 -4.99 -2.47 9.80
N VAL A 19 -4.24 -1.38 9.98
CA VAL A 19 -2.97 -1.17 9.27
C VAL A 19 -1.73 -1.51 10.08
N LEU A 20 -1.86 -1.64 11.40
CA LEU A 20 -0.73 -1.87 12.30
C LEU A 20 0.12 -3.09 11.90
N PRO A 21 -0.44 -4.26 11.50
CA PRO A 21 0.38 -5.39 11.09
C PRO A 21 1.31 -5.08 9.90
N TYR A 22 0.82 -4.35 8.90
CA TYR A 22 1.62 -3.97 7.72
C TYR A 22 2.71 -2.96 8.08
N VAL A 23 2.39 -1.97 8.92
CA VAL A 23 3.37 -0.97 9.39
C VAL A 23 4.49 -1.66 10.18
N THR A 24 4.15 -2.59 11.07
CA THR A 24 5.14 -3.35 11.85
C THR A 24 5.98 -4.27 10.95
N ALA A 25 5.38 -4.93 9.96
CA ALA A 25 6.13 -5.74 8.99
C ALA A 25 7.14 -4.91 8.20
N LEU A 26 6.73 -3.74 7.69
CA LEU A 26 7.61 -2.80 6.98
C LEU A 26 8.76 -2.30 7.87
N ALA A 27 8.47 -1.96 9.13
CA ALA A 27 9.48 -1.49 10.07
C ALA A 27 10.51 -2.56 10.41
N ASN A 28 10.09 -3.82 10.56
CA ASN A 28 10.95 -4.91 10.98
C ASN A 28 11.72 -5.56 9.82
N LEU A 29 11.11 -5.66 8.65
CA LEU A 29 11.64 -6.43 7.51
C LEU A 29 12.13 -5.56 6.35
N GLY A 30 11.88 -4.25 6.41
CA GLY A 30 12.04 -3.37 5.26
C GLY A 30 10.98 -3.61 4.18
N VAL A 31 11.06 -2.85 3.08
CA VAL A 31 10.07 -2.92 1.99
C VAL A 31 10.13 -4.28 1.31
N GLU A 32 11.30 -4.69 0.84
CA GLU A 32 11.48 -5.94 0.10
C GLU A 32 11.09 -7.17 0.94
N GLY A 33 11.46 -7.20 2.22
CA GLY A 33 11.11 -8.28 3.13
C GLY A 33 9.61 -8.34 3.43
N ALA A 34 8.96 -7.19 3.64
CA ALA A 34 7.51 -7.16 3.87
C ALA A 34 6.71 -7.58 2.63
N MET A 35 7.14 -7.16 1.43
CA MET A 35 6.49 -7.57 0.18
C MET A 35 6.64 -9.06 -0.09
N ALA A 36 7.80 -9.66 0.23
CA ALA A 36 7.99 -11.10 0.12
C ALA A 36 7.16 -11.88 1.15
N ALA A 37 6.91 -11.30 2.33
CA ALA A 37 6.16 -11.95 3.41
C ALA A 37 4.63 -11.89 3.22
N ASP A 38 4.10 -10.90 2.50
CA ASP A 38 2.67 -10.72 2.30
C ASP A 38 2.33 -10.41 0.84
N ARG A 39 1.74 -11.40 0.16
CA ARG A 39 1.32 -11.28 -1.25
C ARG A 39 0.22 -10.25 -1.46
N GLY A 40 -0.64 -10.01 -0.48
CA GLY A 40 -1.67 -8.98 -0.54
C GLY A 40 -1.05 -7.58 -0.51
N LEU A 41 -0.05 -7.38 0.36
CA LEU A 41 0.74 -6.15 0.40
C LEU A 41 1.51 -5.94 -0.92
N ALA A 42 2.14 -7.00 -1.45
CA ALA A 42 2.83 -6.95 -2.75
C ALA A 42 1.89 -6.56 -3.90
N ALA A 43 0.67 -7.10 -3.93
CA ALA A 43 -0.34 -6.74 -4.92
C ALA A 43 -0.85 -5.30 -4.80
N ALA A 44 -0.80 -4.72 -3.60
CA ALA A 44 -1.19 -3.34 -3.36
C ALA A 44 -0.11 -2.30 -3.75
N LEU A 45 1.10 -2.75 -4.14
CA LEU A 45 2.20 -1.85 -4.50
C LEU A 45 1.84 -0.96 -5.69
N THR A 46 1.92 0.36 -5.48
CA THR A 46 1.58 1.35 -6.50
C THR A 46 2.80 1.90 -7.23
N THR A 47 3.87 2.22 -6.51
CA THR A 47 5.13 2.70 -7.08
C THR A 47 6.33 2.08 -6.40
N TYR A 48 7.40 1.87 -7.15
CA TYR A 48 8.67 1.39 -6.60
C TYR A 48 9.84 1.89 -7.47
N ARG A 49 10.86 2.47 -6.82
CA ARG A 49 12.07 3.00 -7.48
C ARG A 49 11.80 3.91 -8.70
N GLY A 50 10.82 4.80 -8.57
CA GLY A 50 10.44 5.75 -9.62
C GLY A 50 9.59 5.16 -10.75
N GLN A 51 9.17 3.90 -10.64
CA GLN A 51 8.27 3.25 -11.60
C GLN A 51 6.87 3.11 -11.01
N MET A 52 5.83 3.28 -11.83
CA MET A 52 4.45 2.93 -11.50
C MET A 52 4.25 1.43 -11.73
N THR A 53 3.83 0.66 -10.72
CA THR A 53 3.64 -0.79 -10.82
C THR A 53 2.17 -1.21 -10.87
N ASN A 54 1.25 -0.32 -10.49
CA ASN A 54 -0.18 -0.59 -10.55
C ASN A 54 -0.74 -0.22 -11.92
N GLU A 55 -1.19 -1.23 -12.68
CA GLU A 55 -1.69 -1.07 -14.05
C GLU A 55 -2.95 -0.18 -14.14
N VAL A 56 -3.87 -0.32 -13.19
CA VAL A 56 -5.14 0.43 -13.17
C VAL A 56 -4.86 1.92 -12.96
N ILE A 57 -3.98 2.24 -12.02
CA ILE A 57 -3.61 3.63 -11.75
C ILE A 57 -2.81 4.19 -12.92
N ALA A 58 -1.85 3.45 -13.46
CA ALA A 58 -1.06 3.87 -14.62
C ALA A 58 -1.95 4.25 -15.80
N HIS A 59 -2.95 3.41 -16.11
CA HIS A 59 -3.93 3.71 -17.15
C HIS A 59 -4.76 4.97 -16.84
N ALA A 60 -5.22 5.12 -15.60
CA ALA A 60 -6.02 6.29 -15.18
C ALA A 60 -5.26 7.63 -15.26
N VAL A 61 -3.93 7.60 -15.15
CA VAL A 61 -3.07 8.79 -15.23
C VAL A 61 -2.24 8.87 -16.52
N GLU A 62 -2.59 8.08 -17.54
CA GLU A 62 -1.92 8.04 -18.85
C GLU A 62 -0.39 7.77 -18.77
N MET A 63 0.02 6.96 -17.80
CA MET A 63 1.40 6.51 -17.61
C MET A 63 1.57 5.04 -17.99
N LYS A 64 2.81 4.63 -18.27
CA LYS A 64 3.15 3.22 -18.48
C LYS A 64 3.39 2.53 -17.15
N ALA A 65 2.74 1.38 -16.93
CA ALA A 65 3.05 0.48 -15.82
C ALA A 65 4.32 -0.33 -16.11
N ALA A 66 5.17 -0.47 -15.11
CA ALA A 66 6.27 -1.42 -15.06
C ALA A 66 5.83 -2.69 -14.32
N ALA A 67 6.55 -3.80 -14.55
CA ALA A 67 6.31 -5.04 -13.83
C ALA A 67 6.53 -4.85 -12.32
N ASN A 68 5.63 -5.42 -11.51
CA ASN A 68 5.81 -5.47 -10.07
C ASN A 68 6.92 -6.48 -9.74
N PRO A 69 8.04 -6.09 -9.12
CA PRO A 69 9.16 -7.00 -8.87
C PRO A 69 8.90 -8.02 -7.75
N PHE A 70 7.78 -7.91 -7.04
CA PHE A 70 7.40 -8.78 -5.93
C PHE A 70 6.25 -9.73 -6.26
N LEU A 71 5.76 -9.73 -7.51
CA LEU A 71 4.71 -10.62 -8.02
C LEU A 71 5.12 -11.25 -9.35
#